data_AF-A0A9P0DT88-F1
#
_entry.id   AF-A0A9P0DT88-F1
#
_cell.length_a   1.000
_cell.length_b   1.000
_cell.length_c   1.000
_cell.angle_alpha   90.00
_cell.angle_beta   90.00
_cell.angle_gamma   90.00
#
_symmetry.space_group_name_H-M   'P 1'
#
loop_
_entity.id
_entity.type
_entity.pdbx_description
1 polymer ?
#
loop_
_entity_poly.entity_id
_entity_poly.type
_entity_poly.pdbx_seq_one_letter_code
_entity_poly.pdbx_strand_id
1 'polypeptide(L)'
;MTYWTIMNNLSSLIVLIAITSANGQILFPELPSQRLDSENTQDRVPLYAPNKCPENQLLYPGYQQHDWICDCGPTYIYYPAKDFCYPAYRRGPCEEGHHLVILPGRVSPACVRNPCRDGFARFKGKCYEMGKPDGPCRPIQESGGIFDVNATNLVVHCLKGTDTISLQEAPMPCSRGSKRSTAGNCANLP
;
A
#
# COMPACT_ATOMS: atom_id res chain seq x y z
N MET A 1 -43.54 55.77 -25.18
CA MET A 1 -42.61 54.86 -24.47
C MET A 1 -42.62 55.28 -23.01
N THR A 2 -43.41 54.57 -22.22
CA THR A 2 -44.13 55.06 -21.04
C THR A 2 -43.37 54.84 -19.74
N TYR A 3 -43.19 55.93 -18.99
CA TYR A 3 -42.82 55.96 -17.58
C TYR A 3 -44.09 55.80 -16.70
N TRP A 4 -43.92 55.09 -15.57
CA TRP A 4 -44.65 55.22 -14.30
C TRP A 4 -46.16 54.97 -14.24
N THR A 5 -46.55 53.89 -13.54
CA THR A 5 -47.25 53.85 -12.23
C THR A 5 -48.04 52.55 -12.10
N ILE A 6 -47.69 51.70 -11.14
CA ILE A 6 -48.63 50.73 -10.56
C ILE A 6 -48.45 50.78 -9.05
N MET A 7 -49.54 51.16 -8.37
CA MET A 7 -49.74 51.11 -6.93
C MET A 7 -50.11 49.70 -6.47
N ASN A 8 -49.74 49.38 -5.21
CA ASN A 8 -50.37 48.44 -4.27
C ASN A 8 -50.25 46.93 -4.60
N ASN A 9 -50.06 46.00 -3.66
CA ASN A 9 -50.48 45.93 -2.25
C ASN A 9 -49.60 44.90 -1.50
N LEU A 10 -49.36 45.12 -0.19
CA LEU A 10 -48.73 44.15 0.71
C LEU A 10 -49.64 42.93 0.96
N SER A 11 -49.06 41.73 1.03
CA SER A 11 -49.51 40.63 1.91
C SER A 11 -48.37 39.64 2.17
N SER A 12 -48.30 39.17 3.41
CA SER A 12 -47.16 38.57 4.10
C SER A 12 -46.78 37.13 3.72
N LEU A 13 -45.49 36.83 3.97
CA LEU A 13 -44.84 35.52 4.24
C LEU A 13 -45.77 34.44 4.80
N ILE A 14 -45.64 33.18 4.34
CA ILE A 14 -44.87 32.08 5.00
C ILE A 14 -44.61 30.99 3.94
N VAL A 15 -43.36 30.73 3.55
CA VAL A 15 -42.98 29.52 2.81
C VAL A 15 -42.34 28.56 3.81
N LEU A 16 -43.08 27.53 4.20
CA LEU A 16 -42.56 26.39 4.98
C LEU A 16 -41.63 25.59 4.07
N ILE A 17 -40.32 25.86 4.15
CA ILE A 17 -39.30 24.99 3.58
C ILE A 17 -39.24 23.77 4.48
N ALA A 18 -39.89 22.68 4.05
CA ALA A 18 -39.67 21.37 4.63
C ALA A 18 -38.19 21.02 4.39
N ILE A 19 -37.39 21.06 5.46
CA ILE A 19 -36.04 20.52 5.44
C ILE A 19 -36.21 19.01 5.33
N THR A 20 -36.20 18.50 4.10
CA THR A 20 -36.04 17.07 3.87
C THR A 20 -34.66 16.71 4.42
N SER A 21 -34.63 16.00 5.54
CA SER A 21 -33.42 15.37 6.03
C SER A 21 -32.97 14.38 4.97
N ALA A 22 -32.03 14.80 4.12
CA ALA A 22 -31.25 13.88 3.34
C ALA A 22 -30.44 13.05 4.35
N ASN A 23 -31.01 11.93 4.79
CA ASN A 23 -30.23 10.81 5.32
C ASN A 23 -29.43 10.27 4.13
N GLY A 24 -28.42 11.02 3.72
CA GLY A 24 -27.39 10.56 2.82
C GLY A 24 -26.61 9.50 3.57
N GLN A 25 -27.05 8.25 3.47
CA GLN A 25 -26.14 7.14 3.68
C GLN A 25 -25.02 7.36 2.66
N ILE A 26 -23.81 7.63 3.15
CA ILE A 26 -22.63 7.63 2.29
C ILE A 26 -22.45 6.18 1.86
N LEU A 27 -23.12 5.82 0.77
CA LEU A 27 -22.89 4.56 0.08
C LEU A 27 -21.60 4.77 -0.70
N PHE A 28 -20.47 4.40 -0.09
CA PHE A 28 -19.25 4.24 -0.86
C PHE A 28 -19.53 3.15 -1.89
N PRO A 29 -19.54 3.45 -3.20
CA PRO A 29 -19.74 2.42 -4.20
C PRO A 29 -18.63 1.39 -4.01
N GLU A 30 -19.00 0.13 -3.78
CA GLU A 30 -18.03 -0.96 -3.75
C GLU A 30 -17.29 -0.93 -5.09
N LEU A 31 -16.00 -0.61 -5.04
CA LEU A 31 -15.16 -0.72 -6.22
C LEU A 31 -15.22 -2.19 -6.67
N PRO A 32 -15.57 -2.49 -7.94
CA PRO A 32 -15.77 -3.86 -8.41
C PRO A 32 -14.54 -4.79 -8.24
N SER A 33 -13.39 -4.25 -7.83
CA SER A 33 -12.15 -4.97 -7.53
C SER A 33 -11.97 -5.41 -6.07
N GLN A 34 -12.93 -5.20 -5.17
CA GLN A 34 -12.83 -5.60 -3.75
C GLN A 34 -13.96 -6.53 -3.31
N ARG A 35 -14.32 -7.53 -4.14
CA ARG A 35 -15.24 -8.59 -3.70
C ARG A 35 -14.60 -9.47 -2.64
N LEU A 36 -14.92 -9.15 -1.39
CA LEU A 36 -14.62 -9.96 -0.21
C LEU A 36 -15.24 -11.36 -0.25
N ASP A 37 -16.34 -11.47 -0.97
CA ASP A 37 -17.25 -12.61 -1.08
C ASP A 37 -17.07 -13.40 -2.38
N SER A 38 -16.06 -13.08 -3.19
CA SER A 38 -15.79 -13.85 -4.41
C SER A 38 -15.44 -15.29 -4.07
N GLU A 39 -16.16 -16.24 -4.65
CA GLU A 39 -15.82 -17.67 -4.58
C GLU A 39 -14.49 -17.96 -5.27
N ASN A 40 -14.11 -17.13 -6.24
CA ASN A 40 -12.83 -17.23 -6.93
C ASN A 40 -11.74 -16.54 -6.10
N THR A 41 -10.83 -17.34 -5.53
CA THR A 41 -9.73 -16.85 -4.70
C THR A 41 -8.77 -15.91 -5.43
N GLN A 42 -8.71 -15.96 -6.77
CA GLN A 42 -7.83 -15.13 -7.60
C GLN A 42 -8.36 -13.70 -7.76
N ASP A 43 -9.65 -13.47 -7.51
CA ASP A 43 -10.28 -12.14 -7.61
C ASP A 43 -10.26 -11.38 -6.29
N ARG A 44 -9.78 -12.02 -5.21
CA ARG A 44 -9.67 -11.41 -3.88
C ARG A 44 -8.37 -10.61 -3.78
N VAL A 45 -8.44 -9.41 -3.20
CA VAL A 45 -7.27 -8.55 -2.96
C VAL A 45 -6.91 -8.49 -1.47
N PRO A 46 -5.65 -8.19 -1.12
CA PRO A 46 -5.28 -7.98 0.27
C PRO A 46 -5.97 -6.74 0.84
N LEU A 47 -6.31 -6.81 2.13
CA LEU A 47 -7.08 -5.76 2.79
C LEU A 47 -6.34 -5.19 4.00
N TYR A 48 -6.50 -3.89 4.20
CA TYR A 48 -6.15 -3.28 5.46
C TYR A 48 -7.20 -3.63 6.53
N ALA A 49 -6.79 -4.35 7.57
CA ALA A 49 -7.66 -4.84 8.63
C ALA A 49 -7.01 -4.66 10.01
N PRO A 50 -6.86 -3.43 10.51
CA PRO A 50 -6.07 -3.11 11.71
C PRO A 50 -6.59 -3.74 13.01
N ASN A 51 -7.88 -4.11 13.04
CA ASN A 51 -8.49 -4.80 14.19
C ASN A 51 -8.38 -6.33 14.09
N LYS A 52 -7.80 -6.87 13.01
CA LYS A 52 -7.65 -8.31 12.77
C LYS A 52 -6.19 -8.72 12.58
N CYS A 53 -5.41 -7.90 11.88
CA CYS A 53 -4.00 -8.14 11.62
C CYS A 53 -3.11 -7.20 12.42
N PRO A 54 -1.92 -7.66 12.86
CA PRO A 54 -0.92 -6.81 13.48
C PRO A 54 -0.48 -5.64 12.60
N GLU A 55 0.24 -4.69 13.20
CA GLU A 55 0.84 -3.58 12.45
C GLU A 55 1.73 -4.10 11.31
N ASN A 56 1.76 -3.36 10.20
CA ASN A 56 2.51 -3.69 8.98
C ASN A 56 2.09 -5.00 8.29
N GLN A 57 0.90 -5.53 8.60
CA GLN A 57 0.32 -6.69 7.94
C GLN A 57 -1.00 -6.34 7.26
N LEU A 58 -1.32 -7.09 6.21
CA LEU A 58 -2.61 -7.05 5.52
C LEU A 58 -3.29 -8.41 5.66
N LEU A 59 -4.61 -8.42 5.52
CA LEU A 59 -5.40 -9.65 5.47
C LEU A 59 -5.40 -10.15 4.03
N TYR A 60 -4.66 -11.22 3.76
CA TYR A 60 -4.54 -11.86 2.46
C TYR A 60 -5.56 -13.00 2.31
N PRO A 61 -6.09 -13.21 1.09
CA PRO A 61 -6.90 -14.38 0.78
C PRO A 61 -6.03 -15.64 0.87
N GLY A 62 -6.50 -16.64 1.62
CA GLY A 62 -5.90 -17.96 1.69
C GLY A 62 -6.26 -18.85 0.49
N TYR A 63 -5.83 -20.12 0.55
CA TYR A 63 -6.04 -21.08 -0.55
C TYR A 63 -7.47 -21.62 -0.64
N GLN A 64 -8.18 -21.64 0.48
CA GLN A 64 -9.57 -22.10 0.52
C GLN A 64 -10.52 -20.91 0.42
N GLN A 65 -11.75 -21.17 -0.04
CA GLN A 65 -12.80 -20.18 -0.32
C GLN A 65 -13.04 -19.19 0.84
N HIS A 66 -12.82 -19.61 2.08
CA HIS A 66 -13.03 -18.78 3.28
C HIS A 66 -11.77 -18.60 4.14
N ASP A 67 -10.61 -19.07 3.67
CA ASP A 67 -9.35 -18.90 4.39
C ASP A 67 -8.83 -17.46 4.18
N TRP A 68 -8.41 -16.84 5.27
CA TRP A 68 -7.79 -15.51 5.29
C TRP A 68 -6.63 -15.55 6.28
N ILE A 69 -5.50 -14.98 5.89
CA ILE A 69 -4.27 -15.01 6.67
C ILE A 69 -3.67 -13.61 6.74
N CYS A 70 -3.15 -13.23 7.90
CA CYS A 70 -2.35 -12.02 8.01
C CYS A 70 -0.93 -12.31 7.51
N ASP A 71 -0.44 -11.48 6.61
CA ASP A 71 0.94 -11.51 6.14
C ASP A 71 1.48 -10.09 5.99
N CYS A 72 2.80 -9.96 5.91
CA CYS A 72 3.45 -8.66 5.78
C CYS A 72 2.92 -7.89 4.57
N GLY A 73 2.68 -6.60 4.78
CA GLY A 73 2.31 -5.70 3.70
C GLY A 73 3.40 -5.61 2.63
N PRO A 74 3.06 -5.07 1.44
CA PRO A 74 4.03 -4.85 0.36
C PRO A 74 5.25 -4.08 0.86
N THR A 75 6.45 -4.52 0.46
CA THR A 75 7.75 -3.95 0.88
C THR A 75 8.18 -4.22 2.34
N TYR A 76 7.40 -4.96 3.12
CA TYR A 76 7.78 -5.38 4.48
C TYR A 76 8.35 -6.81 4.51
N ILE A 77 9.27 -7.04 5.43
CA ILE A 77 9.97 -8.31 5.65
C ILE A 77 9.59 -8.85 7.02
N TYR A 78 9.11 -10.09 7.04
CA TYR A 78 8.86 -10.82 8.28
C TYR A 78 10.18 -11.16 9.00
N TYR A 79 10.29 -10.79 10.27
CA TYR A 79 11.44 -11.11 11.11
C TYR A 79 11.07 -12.10 12.23
N PRO A 80 11.41 -13.40 12.08
CA PRO A 80 10.87 -14.46 12.95
C PRO A 80 11.14 -14.26 14.45
N ALA A 81 12.32 -13.77 14.84
CA ALA A 81 12.68 -13.62 16.25
C ALA A 81 11.85 -12.55 17.01
N LYS A 82 11.11 -11.71 16.29
CA LYS A 82 10.22 -10.69 16.87
C LYS A 82 8.76 -10.89 16.48
N ASP A 83 8.46 -11.89 15.63
CA ASP A 83 7.14 -12.11 15.05
C ASP A 83 6.51 -10.82 14.47
N PHE A 84 7.31 -10.04 13.74
CA PHE A 84 6.92 -8.70 13.27
C PHE A 84 7.40 -8.42 11.85
N CYS A 85 6.65 -7.57 11.14
CA CYS A 85 6.96 -7.14 9.78
C CYS A 85 7.65 -5.78 9.80
N TYR A 86 8.90 -5.72 9.34
CA TYR A 86 9.68 -4.48 9.28
C TYR A 86 9.86 -4.01 7.83
N PRO A 87 9.87 -2.70 7.56
CA PRO A 87 10.09 -2.22 6.20
C PRO A 87 11.48 -2.63 5.70
N ALA A 88 11.55 -3.10 4.45
CA ALA A 88 12.83 -3.41 3.81
C ALA A 88 13.70 -2.14 3.68
N TYR A 89 15.03 -2.32 3.68
CA TYR A 89 16.01 -1.22 3.62
C TYR A 89 15.90 -0.18 4.76
N ARG A 90 15.16 -0.48 5.81
CA ARG A 90 15.16 0.27 7.07
C ARG A 90 15.91 -0.47 8.15
N ARG A 91 16.32 0.25 9.20
CA ARG A 91 17.02 -0.34 10.36
C ARG A 91 16.27 -1.55 10.93
N GLY A 92 14.96 -1.40 11.18
CA GLY A 92 14.14 -2.46 11.76
C GLY A 92 14.77 -3.03 13.04
N PRO A 93 14.94 -4.36 13.16
CA PRO A 93 15.55 -5.01 14.32
C PRO A 93 17.09 -5.01 14.28
N CYS A 94 17.70 -4.46 13.23
CA CYS A 94 19.14 -4.46 13.06
C CYS A 94 19.82 -3.42 13.95
N GLU A 95 21.11 -3.63 14.19
CA GLU A 95 21.96 -2.67 14.90
C GLU A 95 22.11 -1.35 14.13
N GLU A 96 22.64 -0.33 14.82
CA GLU A 96 22.94 0.94 14.18
C GLU A 96 23.89 0.77 12.98
N GLY A 97 23.65 1.55 11.93
CA GLY A 97 24.40 1.44 10.67
C GLY A 97 24.06 0.21 9.82
N HIS A 98 23.08 -0.60 10.21
CA HIS A 98 22.59 -1.74 9.42
C HIS A 98 21.14 -1.53 8.97
N HIS A 99 20.73 -2.27 7.94
CA HIS A 99 19.34 -2.34 7.49
C HIS A 99 18.93 -3.77 7.15
N LEU A 100 17.63 -4.01 7.16
CA LEU A 100 17.02 -5.31 6.89
C LEU A 100 16.81 -5.53 5.39
N VAL A 101 17.28 -6.66 4.86
CA VAL A 101 17.06 -7.11 3.48
C VAL A 101 16.73 -8.60 3.40
N ILE A 102 16.23 -9.04 2.25
CA ILE A 102 16.39 -10.43 1.80
C ILE A 102 17.52 -10.44 0.77
N LEU A 103 18.56 -11.23 1.00
CA LEU A 103 19.67 -11.34 0.06
C LEU A 103 19.26 -12.14 -1.20
N PRO A 104 19.86 -11.85 -2.37
CA PRO A 104 19.63 -12.63 -3.58
C PRO A 104 19.78 -14.13 -3.36
N GLY A 105 18.80 -14.91 -3.81
CA GLY A 105 18.78 -16.37 -3.66
C GLY A 105 18.52 -16.87 -2.23
N ARG A 106 18.20 -15.99 -1.29
CA ARG A 106 17.79 -16.33 0.07
C ARG A 106 16.31 -16.06 0.27
N VAL A 107 15.76 -16.67 1.32
CA VAL A 107 14.40 -16.44 1.81
C VAL A 107 14.37 -15.95 3.26
N SER A 108 15.49 -16.06 3.97
CA SER A 108 15.65 -15.57 5.32
C SER A 108 16.05 -14.09 5.34
N PRO A 109 15.52 -13.29 6.28
CA PRO A 109 15.96 -11.91 6.47
C PRO A 109 17.41 -11.86 6.93
N ALA A 110 18.13 -10.81 6.51
CA ALA A 110 19.50 -10.53 6.94
C ALA A 110 19.65 -9.05 7.29
N CYS A 111 20.42 -8.79 8.35
CA CYS A 111 20.91 -7.46 8.66
C CYS A 111 22.24 -7.26 7.93
N VAL A 112 22.30 -6.25 7.07
CA VAL A 112 23.51 -5.92 6.31
C VAL A 112 23.89 -4.47 6.58
N ARG A 113 25.19 -4.17 6.47
CA ARG A 113 25.68 -2.80 6.66
C ARG A 113 25.01 -1.87 5.65
N ASN A 114 24.41 -0.79 6.14
CA ASN A 114 23.87 0.26 5.29
C ASN A 114 25.03 1.09 4.73
N PRO A 115 25.26 1.10 3.40
CA PRO A 115 26.29 1.96 2.80
C PRO A 115 25.88 3.44 2.81
N CYS A 116 24.62 3.73 3.14
CA CYS A 116 24.04 5.05 3.30
C CYS A 116 23.57 5.23 4.76
N ARG A 117 22.63 6.14 5.01
CA ARG A 117 21.93 6.28 6.30
C ARG A 117 20.53 5.67 6.23
N ASP A 118 19.89 5.46 7.38
CA ASP A 118 18.51 4.93 7.42
C ASP A 118 17.55 5.83 6.60
N GLY A 119 16.68 5.20 5.80
CA GLY A 119 15.82 5.88 4.83
C GLY A 119 16.48 6.27 3.50
N PHE A 120 17.76 5.96 3.32
CA PHE A 120 18.49 6.19 2.08
C PHE A 120 19.00 4.85 1.52
N ALA A 121 18.98 4.73 0.19
CA ALA A 121 19.55 3.58 -0.50
C ALA A 121 20.46 4.01 -1.65
N ARG A 122 21.38 3.12 -2.03
CA ARG A 122 22.39 3.39 -3.05
C ARG A 122 21.81 3.12 -4.44
N PHE A 123 21.84 4.12 -5.31
CA PHE A 123 21.50 4.01 -6.73
C PHE A 123 22.63 4.59 -7.58
N LYS A 124 23.15 3.83 -8.54
CA LYS A 124 24.28 4.21 -9.41
C LYS A 124 25.46 4.87 -8.64
N GLY A 125 25.79 4.32 -7.48
CA GLY A 125 26.92 4.77 -6.64
C GLY A 125 26.66 5.96 -5.72
N LYS A 126 25.48 6.59 -5.77
CA LYS A 126 25.09 7.70 -4.87
C LYS A 126 23.94 7.28 -3.96
N CYS A 127 23.84 7.91 -2.79
CA CYS A 127 22.74 7.69 -1.85
C CYS A 127 21.59 8.64 -2.17
N TYR A 128 20.38 8.10 -2.26
CA TYR A 128 19.15 8.86 -2.47
C TYR A 128 18.14 8.50 -1.39
N GLU A 129 17.31 9.47 -1.01
CA GLU A 129 16.19 9.24 -0.10
C GLU A 129 15.14 8.37 -0.79
N MET A 130 14.63 7.38 -0.08
CA MET A 130 13.57 6.51 -0.59
C MET A 130 12.18 7.14 -0.39
N GLY A 131 11.22 6.82 -1.25
CA GLY A 131 9.81 7.17 -1.04
C GLY A 131 9.45 8.64 -1.27
N LYS A 132 10.34 9.43 -1.90
CA LYS A 132 10.08 10.85 -2.22
C LYS A 132 10.10 11.14 -3.73
N PRO A 133 9.28 12.12 -4.18
CA PRO A 133 9.53 12.77 -5.47
C PRO A 133 10.91 13.44 -5.45
N ASP A 134 11.49 13.70 -6.63
CA ASP A 134 12.84 14.30 -6.81
C ASP A 134 14.03 13.36 -6.49
N GLY A 135 13.80 12.05 -6.60
CA GLY A 135 14.84 11.03 -6.54
C GLY A 135 15.68 10.91 -7.83
N PRO A 136 16.48 9.83 -7.96
CA PRO A 136 17.31 9.56 -9.15
C PRO A 136 16.52 9.13 -10.40
N CYS A 137 15.20 9.11 -10.31
CA CYS A 137 14.31 8.56 -11.30
C CYS A 137 13.89 9.63 -12.32
N ARG A 138 13.42 9.18 -13.49
CA ARG A 138 12.83 10.08 -14.48
C ARG A 138 11.54 10.71 -13.92
N PRO A 139 11.09 11.84 -14.48
CA PRO A 139 9.77 12.38 -14.18
C PRO A 139 8.67 11.36 -14.46
N ILE A 140 7.56 11.46 -13.72
CA ILE A 140 6.40 10.56 -13.85
C ILE A 140 5.83 10.59 -15.28
N GLN A 141 5.82 11.77 -15.92
CA GLN A 141 5.34 11.96 -17.29
C GLN A 141 6.16 11.17 -18.33
N GLU A 142 7.41 10.84 -18.00
CA GLU A 142 8.34 10.11 -18.86
C GLU A 142 8.51 8.65 -18.41
N SER A 143 7.44 8.04 -17.90
CA SER A 143 7.44 6.66 -17.37
C SER A 143 8.38 6.42 -16.18
N GLY A 144 8.85 7.49 -15.54
CA GLY A 144 9.57 7.44 -14.27
C GLY A 144 8.63 7.47 -13.07
N GLY A 145 9.14 7.92 -11.93
CA GLY A 145 8.40 7.90 -10.67
C GLY A 145 9.32 7.98 -9.46
N ILE A 146 9.00 7.20 -8.43
CA ILE A 146 9.65 7.28 -7.12
C ILE A 146 10.75 6.22 -7.00
N PHE A 147 11.87 6.60 -6.38
CA PHE A 147 12.90 5.64 -5.99
C PHE A 147 12.51 4.99 -4.67
N ASP A 148 12.15 3.70 -4.71
CA ASP A 148 11.72 2.96 -3.53
C ASP A 148 11.88 1.44 -3.71
N VAL A 149 11.51 0.67 -2.69
CA VAL A 149 11.53 -0.78 -2.69
C VAL A 149 10.44 -1.33 -3.61
N ASN A 150 10.82 -2.17 -4.57
CA ASN A 150 9.86 -2.91 -5.39
C ASN A 150 9.24 -4.06 -4.58
N ALA A 151 7.90 -4.07 -4.48
CA ALA A 151 7.17 -5.03 -3.65
C ALA A 151 7.33 -6.49 -4.09
N THR A 152 7.68 -6.76 -5.34
CA THR A 152 7.77 -8.11 -5.90
C THR A 152 9.11 -8.79 -5.59
N ASN A 153 10.20 -8.03 -5.62
CA ASN A 153 11.55 -8.55 -5.44
C ASN A 153 12.26 -8.02 -4.18
N LEU A 154 11.65 -7.08 -3.46
CA LEU A 154 12.20 -6.44 -2.26
C LEU A 154 13.56 -5.77 -2.49
N VAL A 155 13.81 -5.29 -3.70
CA VAL A 155 15.01 -4.53 -4.08
C VAL A 155 14.62 -3.10 -4.43
N VAL A 156 15.47 -2.13 -4.11
CA VAL A 156 15.27 -0.73 -4.50
C VAL A 156 15.35 -0.52 -6.01
N HIS A 157 14.40 0.21 -6.57
CA HIS A 157 14.32 0.53 -8.00
C HIS A 157 13.57 1.85 -8.22
N CYS A 158 13.64 2.38 -9.45
CA CYS A 158 12.70 3.42 -9.87
C CYS A 158 11.34 2.79 -10.18
N LEU A 159 10.36 3.01 -9.30
CA LEU A 159 8.98 2.61 -9.50
C LEU A 159 8.31 3.59 -10.46
N LYS A 160 7.31 3.11 -11.21
CA LYS A 160 6.55 3.96 -12.14
C LYS A 160 5.42 4.65 -11.40
N GLY A 161 5.19 5.92 -11.69
CA GLY A 161 4.09 6.68 -11.07
C GLY A 161 4.41 7.20 -9.67
N THR A 162 3.36 7.53 -8.93
CA THR A 162 3.43 8.09 -7.56
C THR A 162 3.23 7.06 -6.46
N ASP A 163 2.77 5.86 -6.82
CA ASP A 163 2.34 4.88 -5.83
C ASP A 163 3.53 4.02 -5.43
N THR A 164 3.94 4.15 -4.17
CA THR A 164 4.93 3.25 -3.55
C THR A 164 4.36 1.85 -3.31
N ILE A 165 3.04 1.71 -3.38
CA ILE A 165 2.32 0.47 -3.15
C ILE A 165 1.23 0.31 -4.22
N SER A 166 1.50 -0.50 -5.25
CA SER A 166 0.42 -1.03 -6.09
C SER A 166 -0.19 -2.24 -5.40
N LEU A 167 -1.28 -2.04 -4.66
CA LEU A 167 -2.06 -3.15 -4.06
C LEU A 167 -2.64 -4.10 -5.13
N GLN A 168 -2.75 -3.64 -6.37
CA GLN A 168 -3.18 -4.45 -7.52
C GLN A 168 -2.15 -5.48 -7.96
N GLU A 169 -0.87 -5.31 -7.60
CA GLU A 169 0.22 -6.24 -7.94
C GLU A 169 0.76 -6.95 -6.69
N ALA A 170 -0.07 -7.12 -5.66
CA ALA A 170 0.32 -7.88 -4.48
C ALA A 170 0.83 -9.27 -4.92
N PRO A 171 2.09 -9.62 -4.63
CA PRO A 171 2.67 -10.83 -5.16
C PRO A 171 1.91 -12.05 -4.63
N MET A 172 1.65 -13.03 -5.51
CA MET A 172 0.89 -14.24 -5.16
C MET A 172 1.37 -14.86 -3.84
N PRO A 173 0.48 -15.22 -2.90
CA PRO A 173 0.89 -15.79 -1.64
C PRO A 173 1.65 -17.11 -1.84
N CYS A 174 2.77 -17.29 -1.13
CA CYS A 174 3.48 -18.56 -1.09
C CYS A 174 2.71 -19.57 -0.22
N SER A 175 2.92 -20.86 -0.50
CA SER A 175 2.30 -21.94 0.28
C SER A 175 2.64 -21.81 1.76
N ARG A 176 1.73 -22.28 2.64
CA ARG A 176 1.96 -22.23 4.09
C ARG A 176 3.33 -22.84 4.42
N GLY A 177 4.14 -22.09 5.17
CA GLY A 177 5.51 -22.48 5.54
C GLY A 177 6.61 -22.08 4.54
N SER A 178 6.25 -21.70 3.31
CA SER A 178 7.20 -21.18 2.32
C SER A 178 7.31 -19.65 2.39
N LYS A 179 8.48 -19.12 2.02
CA LYS A 179 8.78 -17.70 1.93
C LYS A 179 9.26 -17.33 0.52
N ARG A 180 9.00 -16.10 0.12
CA ARG A 180 9.39 -15.56 -1.19
C ARG A 180 10.85 -15.09 -1.17
N SER A 181 11.62 -15.52 -2.16
CA SER A 181 12.96 -14.99 -2.45
C SER A 181 12.88 -13.71 -3.30
N THR A 182 13.97 -12.95 -3.38
CA THR A 182 14.04 -11.75 -4.25
C THR A 182 13.85 -12.08 -5.74
N ALA A 183 14.05 -13.33 -6.16
CA ALA A 183 13.77 -13.77 -7.53
C ALA A 183 12.27 -14.03 -7.78
N GLY A 184 11.43 -13.89 -6.76
CA GLY A 184 10.00 -14.19 -6.83
C GLY A 184 9.65 -15.68 -6.61
N ASN A 185 10.64 -16.55 -6.42
CA ASN A 185 10.43 -17.98 -6.16
C ASN A 185 10.07 -18.22 -4.69
N CYS A 186 9.10 -19.10 -4.44
CA CYS A 186 8.78 -19.58 -3.10
C CYS A 186 9.74 -20.73 -2.71
N ALA A 187 10.34 -20.66 -1.53
CA ALA A 187 11.13 -21.74 -0.95
C ALA A 187 10.90 -21.83 0.56
N ASN A 188 11.12 -23.02 1.14
CA ASN A 188 11.04 -23.20 2.58
C ASN A 188 12.28 -22.63 3.27
N LEU A 189 12.10 -22.16 4.50
CA LEU A 189 13.23 -21.85 5.37
C LEU A 189 13.95 -23.17 5.72
N PRO A 190 15.29 -23.22 5.66
CA PRO A 190 16.04 -24.38 6.12
C PRO A 190 15.93 -24.57 7.63
#